data_AF-V9GAQ1-F1
#
_entry.id   AF-V9GAQ1-F1
#
_cell.length_a   1.000
_cell.length_b   1.000
_cell.length_c   1.000
_cell.angle_alpha   90.00
_cell.angle_beta   90.00
_cell.angle_gamma   90.00
#
_symmetry.space_group_name_H-M   'P 1'
#
loop_
_entity.id
_entity.type
_entity.pdbx_description
1 polymer ?
#
loop_
_entity_poly.entity_id
_entity_poly.type
_entity_poly.pdbx_seq_one_letter_code
_entity_poly.pdbx_strand_id
1 'polypeptide(L)'
;MFEAYKYLLFVNDRLQYLVDDFPRMEKDLAVLKNDFFLLKYNFAILVSDRIENRPGFNEQALRMIKQQVRLFLDQAPENYDNSNAFRKELIQAAEHISQLSNIDFSAKP
;
A
#
# COMPACT_ATOMS: atom_id res chain seq x y z
N MET A 1 9.92 -3.02 -14.49
CA MET A 1 8.95 -2.06 -15.07
C MET A 1 7.52 -2.51 -14.83
N PHE A 2 7.04 -3.55 -15.53
CA PHE A 2 5.62 -3.98 -15.50
C PHE A 2 5.08 -4.31 -14.10
N GLU A 3 5.89 -4.95 -13.24
CA GLU A 3 5.48 -5.26 -11.88
C GLU A 3 5.27 -4.02 -11.00
N ALA A 4 6.12 -3.00 -11.13
CA ALA A 4 6.04 -1.82 -10.28
C ALA A 4 4.78 -1.00 -10.61
N TYR A 5 4.43 -0.92 -11.89
CA TYR A 5 3.17 -0.31 -12.33
C TYR A 5 1.94 -1.07 -11.78
N LYS A 6 1.96 -2.41 -11.74
CA LYS A 6 0.88 -3.22 -11.14
C LYS A 6 0.63 -2.87 -9.67
N TYR A 7 1.69 -2.69 -8.89
CA TYR A 7 1.57 -2.33 -7.48
C TYR A 7 0.98 -0.92 -7.29
N LEU A 8 1.34 0.03 -8.15
CA LEU A 8 0.80 1.40 -8.08
C LEU A 8 -0.69 1.45 -8.48
N LEU A 9 -1.08 0.67 -9.49
CA LEU A 9 -2.50 0.45 -9.83
C LEU A 9 -3.26 -0.17 -8.66
N PHE A 10 -2.72 -1.23 -8.07
CA PHE A 10 -3.32 -1.89 -6.91
C PHE A 10 -3.56 -0.91 -5.74
N VAL A 11 -2.56 -0.10 -5.38
CA VAL A 11 -2.71 0.90 -4.30
C VAL A 11 -3.78 1.93 -4.65
N ASN A 12 -3.85 2.38 -5.91
CA ASN A 12 -4.90 3.29 -6.36
C ASN A 12 -6.29 2.69 -6.23
N ASP A 13 -6.48 1.44 -6.67
CA ASP A 13 -7.78 0.76 -6.61
C ASP A 13 -8.26 0.62 -5.16
N ARG A 14 -7.34 0.31 -4.22
CA ARG A 14 -7.68 0.24 -2.80
C ARG A 14 -7.97 1.59 -2.17
N LEU A 15 -7.24 2.63 -2.54
CA LEU A 15 -7.56 3.99 -2.11
C LEU A 15 -8.94 4.42 -2.60
N GLN A 16 -9.28 4.12 -3.85
CA GLN A 16 -10.59 4.46 -4.43
C GLN A 16 -11.71 3.76 -3.67
N TYR A 17 -11.55 2.45 -3.42
CA TYR A 17 -12.49 1.67 -2.63
C TYR A 17 -12.71 2.24 -1.21
N LEU A 18 -11.63 2.58 -0.50
CA LEU A 18 -11.72 3.18 0.84
C LEU A 18 -12.40 4.55 0.83
N VAL A 19 -12.35 5.29 -0.28
CA VAL A 19 -12.97 6.62 -0.42
C VAL A 19 -14.45 6.51 -0.75
N ASP A 20 -14.82 5.65 -1.70
CA ASP A 20 -16.18 5.60 -2.26
C ASP A 20 -17.14 4.78 -1.40
N ASP A 21 -16.69 3.63 -0.91
CA ASP A 21 -17.58 2.65 -0.27
C ASP A 21 -17.69 2.82 1.25
N PHE A 22 -16.81 3.63 1.87
CA PHE A 22 -16.82 3.91 3.33
C PHE A 22 -16.93 5.40 3.67
N PRO A 23 -18.02 6.09 3.25
CA PRO A 23 -18.19 7.54 3.49
C PRO A 23 -18.34 7.92 4.97
N ARG A 24 -18.67 6.96 5.86
CA ARG A 24 -18.66 7.13 7.32
C ARG A 24 -17.38 6.50 7.87
N MET A 25 -16.28 7.23 7.75
CA MET A 25 -14.97 6.75 8.20
C MET A 25 -14.91 6.69 9.72
N GLU A 26 -15.00 5.48 10.27
CA GLU A 26 -14.45 5.18 11.58
C GLU A 26 -12.94 5.46 11.58
N LYS A 27 -12.39 5.83 12.74
CA LYS A 27 -11.01 6.31 12.89
C LYS A 27 -9.98 5.37 12.25
N ASP A 28 -10.21 4.06 12.33
CA ASP A 28 -9.26 3.04 11.88
C ASP A 28 -9.17 2.97 10.34
N LEU A 29 -10.28 3.18 9.62
CA LEU A 29 -10.27 3.25 8.15
C LEU A 29 -9.63 4.55 7.63
N ALA A 30 -9.72 5.64 8.39
CA ALA A 30 -9.05 6.89 8.05
C ALA A 30 -7.52 6.76 8.16
N VAL A 31 -7.03 6.04 9.18
CA VAL A 31 -5.60 5.71 9.32
C VAL A 31 -5.15 4.85 8.14
N LEU A 32 -5.91 3.81 7.80
CA LEU A 32 -5.58 2.94 6.68
C LEU A 32 -5.51 3.68 5.34
N LYS A 33 -6.46 4.58 5.09
CA LYS A 33 -6.43 5.44 3.91
C LYS A 33 -5.15 6.28 3.83
N ASN A 34 -4.71 6.84 4.96
CA ASN A 34 -3.45 7.59 5.01
C ASN A 34 -2.24 6.68 4.75
N ASP A 35 -2.21 5.47 5.31
CA ASP A 35 -1.12 4.52 5.07
C ASP A 35 -1.01 4.14 3.58
N PHE A 36 -2.14 3.87 2.92
CA PHE A 36 -2.14 3.61 1.48
C PHE A 36 -1.72 4.85 0.67
N PHE A 37 -2.08 6.06 1.10
CA PHE A 37 -1.68 7.29 0.42
C PHE A 37 -0.17 7.52 0.52
N LEU A 38 0.41 7.31 1.70
CA LEU A 38 1.85 7.36 1.93
C LEU A 38 2.57 6.29 1.12
N LEU A 39 2.06 5.06 1.12
CA LEU A 39 2.62 3.97 0.31
C LEU A 39 2.62 4.33 -1.18
N LYS A 40 1.52 4.87 -1.72
CA LYS A 40 1.43 5.31 -3.12
C LYS A 40 2.55 6.30 -3.46
N TYR A 41 2.70 7.33 -2.64
CA TYR A 41 3.66 8.41 -2.88
C TYR A 41 5.10 7.91 -2.82
N ASN A 42 5.43 7.20 -1.73
CA ASN A 42 6.76 6.66 -1.52
C ASN A 42 7.16 5.64 -2.59
N PHE A 43 6.21 4.78 -2.97
CA PHE A 43 6.44 3.79 -3.99
C PHE A 43 6.58 4.42 -5.38
N ALA A 44 5.84 5.49 -5.70
CA ALA A 44 6.01 6.22 -6.95
C ALA A 44 7.43 6.80 -7.10
N ILE A 45 8.00 7.35 -6.02
CA ILE A 45 9.39 7.83 -6.00
C ILE A 45 10.34 6.68 -6.30
N LEU A 46 10.20 5.55 -5.59
CA LEU A 46 11.06 4.38 -5.76
C LEU A 46 10.97 3.79 -7.18
N VAL A 47 9.78 3.78 -7.78
CA VAL A 47 9.56 3.36 -9.16
C VAL A 47 10.29 4.31 -10.11
N SER A 48 10.16 5.63 -9.93
CA SER A 48 10.84 6.63 -10.77
C SER A 48 12.36 6.50 -10.70
N ASP A 49 12.92 6.35 -9.51
CA ASP A 49 14.37 6.15 -9.32
C ASP A 49 14.87 4.90 -10.06
N ARG A 50 14.07 3.82 -10.06
CA ARG A 50 14.38 2.60 -10.80
C ARG A 50 14.30 2.83 -12.32
N ILE A 51 13.30 3.55 -12.80
CA ILE A 51 13.11 3.85 -14.24
C ILE A 51 14.28 4.65 -14.78
N GLU A 52 14.70 5.67 -14.02
CA GLU A 52 15.77 6.58 -14.39
C GLU A 52 17.16 6.00 -14.09
N ASN A 53 17.24 4.78 -13.56
CA ASN A 53 18.47 4.13 -13.10
C ASN A 53 19.31 5.03 -12.18
N ARG A 54 18.64 5.74 -11.26
CA ARG A 54 19.32 6.69 -10.38
C ARG A 54 20.33 5.97 -9.48
N PRO A 55 21.55 6.50 -9.32
CA PRO A 55 22.52 5.96 -8.38
C PRO A 55 21.98 6.07 -6.95
N GLY A 56 22.09 4.98 -6.19
CA GLY A 56 21.52 4.87 -4.85
C GLY A 56 20.08 4.31 -4.81
N PHE A 57 19.59 3.73 -5.91
CA PHE A 57 18.32 3.01 -5.93
C PHE A 57 18.25 1.96 -4.80
N ASN A 58 17.23 2.09 -3.95
CA ASN A 58 17.04 1.23 -2.79
C ASN A 58 16.32 -0.07 -3.18
N GLU A 59 17.05 -1.05 -3.71
CA GLU A 59 16.48 -2.35 -4.08
C GLU A 59 15.92 -3.11 -2.86
N GLN A 60 16.48 -2.88 -1.66
CA GLN A 60 15.97 -3.49 -0.43
C GLN A 60 14.58 -2.97 -0.07
N ALA A 61 14.37 -1.66 -0.16
CA ALA A 61 13.06 -1.02 -0.03
C ALA A 61 12.05 -1.64 -1.00
N LEU A 62 12.43 -1.83 -2.27
CA LEU A 62 11.54 -2.43 -3.27
C LEU A 62 11.14 -3.86 -2.88
N ARG A 63 12.09 -4.68 -2.42
CA ARG A 63 11.80 -6.04 -1.96
C ARG A 63 10.87 -6.06 -0.75
N MET A 64 11.08 -5.18 0.23
CA MET A 64 10.23 -5.07 1.41
C MET A 64 8.80 -4.67 1.07
N ILE A 65 8.63 -3.64 0.23
CA ILE A 65 7.30 -3.22 -0.25
C ILE A 65 6.61 -4.38 -0.97
N LYS A 66 7.31 -5.07 -1.87
CA LYS A 66 6.75 -6.22 -2.59
C LYS A 66 6.28 -7.32 -1.65
N GLN A 67 7.07 -7.64 -0.63
CA GLN A 67 6.73 -8.66 0.36
C GLN A 67 5.49 -8.27 1.16
N GLN A 68 5.46 -7.06 1.70
CA GLN A 68 4.34 -6.61 2.53
C GLN A 68 3.05 -6.46 1.73
N VAL A 69 3.11 -5.94 0.50
CA VAL A 69 1.92 -5.88 -0.36
C VAL A 69 1.42 -7.27 -0.73
N ARG A 70 2.33 -8.25 -0.93
CA ARG A 70 1.91 -9.64 -1.16
C ARG A 70 1.20 -10.21 0.07
N LEU A 71 1.76 -10.01 1.27
CA LEU A 71 1.12 -10.46 2.52
C LEU A 71 -0.25 -9.81 2.74
N PHE A 72 -0.38 -8.51 2.45
CA PHE A 72 -1.68 -7.84 2.43
C PHE A 72 -2.64 -8.54 1.47
N LEU A 73 -2.22 -8.80 0.22
CA LEU A 73 -3.09 -9.42 -0.78
C LEU A 73 -3.52 -10.83 -0.40
N ASP A 74 -2.63 -11.61 0.22
CA ASP A 74 -2.90 -12.98 0.66
C ASP A 74 -3.90 -13.03 1.84
N GLN A 75 -4.02 -11.93 2.61
CA GLN A 75 -4.90 -11.83 3.78
C GLN A 75 -6.11 -10.92 3.57
N ALA A 76 -6.11 -10.11 2.51
CA ALA A 76 -7.19 -9.19 2.23
C ALA A 76 -8.45 -9.97 1.86
N PRO A 77 -9.62 -9.53 2.32
CA PRO A 77 -10.89 -10.14 1.93
C PRO A 77 -11.06 -10.12 0.40
N GLU A 78 -11.40 -11.29 -0.16
CA GLU A 78 -11.65 -11.46 -1.60
C GLU A 78 -12.95 -10.78 -2.04
N ASN A 79 -13.95 -10.79 -1.16
CA ASN A 79 -15.27 -10.21 -1.42
C ASN A 79 -15.44 -8.92 -0.62
N TYR A 80 -15.79 -7.87 -1.34
CA TYR A 80 -16.07 -6.55 -0.76
C TYR A 80 -17.53 -6.51 -0.32
N ASP A 81 -17.77 -6.49 0.99
CA ASP A 81 -19.09 -6.25 1.56
C ASP A 81 -19.03 -5.21 2.69
N ASN A 82 -20.19 -4.74 3.13
CA ASN A 82 -20.30 -3.74 4.19
C ASN A 82 -20.36 -4.36 5.60
N SER A 83 -19.95 -5.62 5.77
CA SER A 83 -20.01 -6.31 7.05
C SER A 83 -18.88 -5.90 7.99
N ASN A 84 -19.11 -6.08 9.29
CA ASN A 84 -18.06 -5.90 10.30
C ASN A 84 -16.94 -6.96 10.18
N ALA A 85 -17.25 -8.14 9.64
CA ALA A 85 -16.27 -9.19 9.39
C ALA A 85 -15.27 -8.74 8.31
N PHE A 86 -15.79 -8.28 7.17
CA PHE A 86 -14.98 -7.67 6.10
C PHE A 86 -14.07 -6.57 6.63
N ARG A 87 -14.62 -5.63 7.41
CA ARG A 87 -13.82 -4.51 7.95
C ARG A 87 -12.69 -5.01 8.84
N LYS A 88 -12.97 -5.98 9.71
CA LYS A 88 -11.97 -6.55 10.61
C LYS A 88 -10.86 -7.25 9.83
N GLU A 89 -11.20 -8.05 8.83
CA GLU A 89 -10.25 -8.74 7.95
C GLU A 89 -9.40 -7.75 7.16
N LEU A 90 -10.03 -6.70 6.61
CA LEU A 90 -9.33 -5.63 5.89
C LEU A 90 -8.34 -4.89 6.81
N ILE A 91 -8.75 -4.53 8.03
CA ILE A 91 -7.89 -3.85 9.01
C ILE A 91 -6.74 -4.76 9.44
N GLN A 92 -6.99 -6.06 9.61
CA GLN A 92 -5.95 -7.03 9.95
C GLN A 92 -4.92 -7.17 8.81
N ALA A 93 -5.38 -7.35 7.57
CA ALA A 93 -4.49 -7.41 6.41
C ALA A 93 -3.69 -6.11 6.24
N ALA A 94 -4.33 -4.97 6.54
CA ALA A 94 -3.74 -3.64 6.46
C ALA A 94 -2.55 -3.40 7.39
N GLU A 95 -2.37 -4.19 8.46
CA GLU A 95 -1.18 -4.09 9.32
C GLU A 95 0.13 -4.21 8.50
N HIS A 96 0.12 -5.01 7.43
CA HIS A 96 1.24 -5.14 6.50
C HIS A 96 1.56 -3.83 5.76
N ILE A 97 0.55 -3.02 5.46
CA ILE A 97 0.69 -1.72 4.79
C ILE A 97 1.16 -0.66 5.79
N SER A 98 0.62 -0.65 7.01
CA SER A 98 1.05 0.27 8.08
C SER A 98 2.51 0.07 8.50
N GLN A 99 3.08 -1.11 8.32
CA GLN A 99 4.53 -1.33 8.52
C GLN A 99 5.39 -0.56 7.51
N LEU A 100 4.84 -0.23 6.33
CA LEU A 100 5.54 0.49 5.27
C LEU A 100 5.45 2.01 5.43
N SER A 101 4.43 2.54 6.11
CA SER A 101 4.21 3.99 6.22
C SER A 101 5.26 4.71 7.09
N ASN A 102 6.00 3.97 7.92
CA ASN A 102 7.10 4.48 8.74
C ASN A 102 8.48 4.41 8.06
N ILE A 103 8.57 3.88 6.85
CA ILE A 103 9.84 3.69 6.16
C ILE A 103 10.06 4.84 5.18
N ASP A 104 11.16 5.58 5.35
CA ASP A 104 11.64 6.52 4.34
C ASP A 104 12.39 5.76 3.25
N PHE A 105 11.74 5.58 2.10
CA PHE A 105 12.31 4.87 0.96
C PHE A 105 13.22 5.74 0.08
N SER A 106 13.30 7.04 0.37
CA SER A 106 14.24 7.99 -0.25
C SER A 106 15.61 8.02 0.44
N ALA A 107 15.71 7.42 1.63
CA ALA A 107 16.98 7.23 2.32
C ALA A 107 17.90 6.35 1.47
N LYS A 108 19.02 6.95 1.04
CA LYS A 108 20.10 6.23 0.36
C LYS A 108 20.81 5.32 1.38
N PRO A 109 21.23 4.09 0.98
CA PRO A 109 22.04 3.22 1.83
C PRO A 109 23.40 3.85 2.17
#